data_AF-A0A2S8G5Z2-F1
#
_entry.id   AF-A0A2S8G5Z2-F1
#
_cell.length_a   1.000
_cell.length_b   1.000
_cell.length_c   1.000
_cell.angle_alpha   90.00
_cell.angle_beta   90.00
_cell.angle_gamma   90.00
#
_symmetry.space_group_name_H-M   'P 1'
#
loop_
_entity.id
_entity.type
_entity.pdbx_description
1 polymer ?
#
loop_
_entity_poly.entity_id
_entity_poly.type
_entity_poly.pdbx_seq_one_letter_code
_entity_poly.pdbx_strand_id
1 'polypeptide(L)'
;MSDPETWSPCPSGELSKLQKSLEHDINRRSRRRFLAAGGVFFLATGSLVTWGILESNSRYAHKISCREVLDLRSTYLAGRIESDEKRKLIQAHLAHCPKCRIAYEA
;
A
#
# COMPACT_ATOMS: atom_id res chain seq x y z
N MET A 1 -19.08 44.90 -28.55
CA MET A 1 -17.73 44.53 -28.99
C MET A 1 -17.04 43.98 -27.76
N SER A 2 -16.86 42.65 -27.72
CA SER A 2 -16.28 41.95 -26.58
C SER A 2 -14.76 42.14 -26.61
N ASP A 3 -14.18 42.61 -25.51
CA ASP A 3 -12.73 42.76 -25.36
C ASP A 3 -12.00 41.43 -25.64
N PRO A 4 -10.85 41.45 -26.33
CA PRO A 4 -10.06 40.25 -26.54
C PRO A 4 -9.52 39.76 -25.20
N GLU A 5 -9.92 38.55 -24.80
CA GLU A 5 -9.40 37.87 -23.62
C GLU A 5 -7.87 37.87 -23.68
N THR A 6 -7.26 38.67 -22.82
CA THR A 6 -5.80 38.80 -22.72
C THR A 6 -5.28 37.55 -22.04
N TRP A 7 -4.81 36.60 -22.84
CA TRP A 7 -4.24 35.35 -22.36
C TRP A 7 -2.99 35.66 -21.53
N SER A 8 -2.99 35.26 -20.26
CA SER A 8 -1.85 35.44 -19.36
C SER A 8 -1.05 34.14 -19.23
N PRO A 9 0.29 34.23 -19.13
CA PRO A 9 1.13 33.05 -18.98
C PRO A 9 0.84 32.36 -17.65
N CYS A 10 0.68 31.03 -17.71
CA CYS A 10 0.39 30.22 -16.54
C CYS A 10 1.50 30.36 -15.49
N PRO A 11 1.17 30.68 -14.22
CA PRO A 11 2.15 30.80 -13.16
C PRO A 11 2.88 29.47 -12.92
N SER A 12 4.20 29.54 -12.76
CA SER A 12 5.05 28.37 -12.59
C SER A 12 4.64 27.58 -11.35
N GLY A 13 4.29 26.30 -11.55
CA GLY A 13 4.02 25.36 -10.46
C GLY A 13 2.56 24.92 -10.32
N GLU A 14 1.59 25.59 -10.93
CA GLU A 14 0.18 25.14 -10.86
C GLU A 14 -0.08 23.84 -11.63
N LEU A 15 0.53 23.69 -12.81
CA LEU A 15 0.47 22.43 -13.56
C LEU A 15 1.07 21.26 -12.79
N SER A 16 2.13 21.49 -12.02
CA SER A 16 2.78 20.44 -11.21
C SER A 16 1.90 19.97 -10.04
N LYS A 17 1.06 20.85 -9.48
CA LYS A 17 0.08 20.49 -8.44
C LYS A 17 -1.03 19.60 -9.03
N LEU A 18 -1.52 19.93 -10.22
CA LEU A 18 -2.50 19.12 -10.93
C LEU A 18 -1.94 17.74 -11.30
N GLN A 19 -0.69 17.69 -11.76
CA GLN A 19 -0.02 16.45 -12.10
C GLN A 19 0.14 15.53 -10.88
N LYS A 20 0.55 16.08 -9.72
CA LYS A 20 0.62 15.32 -8.45
C LYS A 20 -0.74 14.80 -7.99
N SER A 21 -1.81 15.59 -8.17
CA SER A 21 -3.17 15.17 -7.84
C SER A 21 -3.64 14.01 -8.74
N LEU A 22 -3.34 14.08 -10.04
CA LEU A 22 -3.67 13.03 -11.00
C LEU A 22 -2.88 11.74 -10.73
N GLU A 23 -1.61 11.84 -10.38
CA GLU A 23 -0.78 10.68 -10.06
C GLU A 23 -1.32 9.93 -8.82
N HIS A 24 -1.77 10.67 -7.81
CA HIS A 24 -2.39 10.10 -6.61
C HIS A 24 -3.72 9.38 -6.94
N ASP A 25 -4.55 9.94 -7.81
CA ASP A 25 -5.83 9.34 -8.21
C ASP A 25 -5.67 8.15 -9.17
N ILE A 26 -4.69 8.20 -10.09
CA ILE A 26 -4.36 7.08 -10.98
C ILE A 26 -3.90 5.87 -10.14
N ASN A 27 -3.05 6.08 -9.14
CA ASN A 27 -2.60 5.01 -8.24
C ASN A 27 -3.75 4.42 -7.40
N ARG A 28 -4.74 5.24 -7.05
CA ARG A 28 -5.93 4.78 -6.32
C ARG A 28 -6.90 4.01 -7.22
N ARG A 29 -7.01 4.40 -8.49
CA ARG A 29 -7.93 3.79 -9.47
C ARG A 29 -7.37 2.50 -10.08
N SER A 30 -6.05 2.39 -10.28
CA SER A 30 -5.40 1.14 -10.71
C SER A 30 -5.64 0.03 -9.69
N ARG A 31 -5.45 0.32 -8.39
CA ARG A 31 -5.76 -0.59 -7.28
C ARG A 31 -7.21 -1.11 -7.28
N ARG A 32 -8.18 -0.30 -7.70
CA ARG A 32 -9.59 -0.71 -7.79
C ARG A 32 -9.90 -1.56 -9.03
N ARG A 33 -9.19 -1.35 -10.14
CA ARG A 33 -9.39 -2.14 -11.38
C ARG A 33 -8.76 -3.53 -11.31
N PHE A 34 -7.67 -3.71 -10.57
CA PHE A 34 -7.10 -5.05 -10.32
C PHE A 34 -8.01 -5.95 -9.47
N LEU A 35 -8.94 -5.39 -8.71
CA LEU A 35 -9.93 -6.16 -7.94
C LEU A 35 -11.17 -6.55 -8.76
N ALA A 36 -11.36 -6.00 -9.96
CA ALA A 36 -12.57 -6.24 -10.76
C ALA A 36 -12.35 -7.16 -11.97
N ALA A 37 -11.10 -7.46 -12.37
CA ALA A 37 -10.79 -8.24 -13.58
C ALA A 37 -10.06 -9.57 -13.31
N GLY A 38 -10.08 -10.06 -12.06
CA GLY A 38 -9.43 -11.32 -11.66
C GLY A 38 -10.42 -12.42 -11.26
N GLY A 39 -11.67 -12.33 -11.70
CA GLY A 39 -12.71 -13.33 -11.40
C GLY A 39 -13.15 -14.04 -12.67
N VAL A 40 -13.16 -15.38 -12.62
CA VAL A 40 -13.67 -16.32 -13.64
C VAL A 40 -12.68 -16.72 -14.73
N PHE A 41 -11.69 -17.58 -14.42
CA PHE A 41 -11.12 -18.48 -15.45
C PHE A 41 -10.53 -19.82 -14.94
N PHE A 42 -11.00 -20.35 -13.80
CA PHE A 42 -10.65 -21.73 -13.41
C PHE A 42 -11.87 -22.49 -12.91
N LEU A 43 -12.78 -22.78 -13.84
CA LEU A 43 -13.70 -23.91 -13.71
C LEU A 43 -13.28 -24.93 -14.77
N ALA A 44 -13.06 -26.17 -14.34
CA ALA A 44 -12.67 -27.33 -15.14
C ALA A 44 -11.16 -27.54 -15.36
N THR A 45 -10.44 -27.95 -14.31
CA THR A 45 -9.55 -29.13 -14.35
C THR A 45 -8.91 -29.35 -12.98
N GLY A 46 -9.05 -30.56 -12.42
CA GLY A 46 -8.04 -31.10 -11.51
C GLY A 46 -8.10 -30.66 -10.06
N SER A 47 -9.02 -31.27 -9.33
CA SER A 47 -8.99 -31.53 -7.90
C SER A 47 -7.58 -31.83 -7.35
N LEU A 48 -7.26 -31.27 -6.16
CA LEU A 48 -6.27 -31.72 -5.14
C LEU A 48 -5.02 -30.86 -4.82
N VAL A 49 -4.92 -29.57 -5.14
CA VAL A 49 -3.80 -28.73 -4.59
C VAL A 49 -4.20 -27.41 -3.94
N THR A 50 -5.49 -27.06 -3.89
CA THR A 50 -5.92 -25.72 -3.43
C THR A 50 -6.41 -25.65 -1.99
N TRP A 51 -5.98 -26.55 -1.10
CA TRP A 51 -6.29 -26.40 0.33
C TRP A 51 -5.25 -25.56 1.10
N GLY A 52 -4.00 -25.52 0.63
CA GLY A 52 -2.90 -24.85 1.36
C GLY A 52 -2.75 -23.34 1.15
N ILE A 53 -3.41 -22.75 0.14
CA ILE A 53 -3.13 -21.36 -0.29
C ILE A 53 -4.26 -20.39 0.10
N LEU A 54 -5.45 -20.90 0.45
CA LEU A 54 -6.61 -20.04 0.75
C LEU A 54 -6.75 -19.65 2.23
N GLU A 55 -5.93 -20.21 3.13
CA GLU A 55 -6.15 -20.09 4.58
C GLU A 55 -5.14 -19.19 5.33
N SER A 56 -4.26 -18.47 4.62
CA SER A 56 -3.26 -17.60 5.26
C SER A 56 -3.61 -16.11 5.30
N ASN A 57 -4.73 -15.67 4.69
CA ASN A 57 -4.91 -14.24 4.39
C ASN A 57 -6.10 -13.53 5.09
N SER A 58 -6.81 -14.13 6.05
CA SER A 58 -8.04 -13.50 6.57
C SER A 58 -8.33 -13.57 8.07
N ARG A 59 -7.36 -13.88 8.94
CA ARG A 59 -7.59 -13.84 10.41
C ARG A 59 -6.60 -13.02 11.26
N TYR A 60 -5.76 -12.17 10.66
CA TYR A 60 -5.03 -11.13 11.40
C TYR A 60 -5.33 -9.75 10.84
N ALA A 61 -6.59 -9.37 10.99
CA ALA A 61 -7.08 -8.02 10.71
C ALA A 61 -6.65 -6.98 11.78
N HIS A 62 -5.54 -7.20 12.48
CA HIS A 62 -4.86 -6.12 13.20
C HIS A 62 -3.85 -5.48 12.26
N LYS A 63 -4.32 -4.53 11.44
CA LYS A 63 -3.46 -3.68 10.63
C LYS A 63 -2.63 -2.80 11.55
N ILE A 64 -1.41 -3.24 11.88
CA ILE A 64 -0.44 -2.38 12.57
C ILE A 64 -0.09 -1.21 11.64
N SER A 65 -0.26 0.01 12.14
CA SER A 65 0.01 1.23 11.40
C SER A 65 1.52 1.49 11.32
N CYS A 66 1.95 2.27 10.32
CA CYS A 66 3.37 2.66 10.22
C CYS A 66 3.86 3.37 11.49
N ARG A 67 3.00 4.15 12.16
CA ARG A 67 3.33 4.84 13.39
C ARG A 67 3.63 3.85 14.52
N GLU A 68 2.73 2.89 14.74
CA GLU A 68 2.94 1.85 15.77
C GLU A 68 4.18 1.00 15.48
N VAL A 69 4.45 0.69 14.20
CA VAL A 69 5.68 -0.02 13.80
C VAL A 69 6.92 0.81 14.14
N LEU A 70 6.90 2.12 13.91
CA LEU A 70 8.03 2.99 14.25
C LEU A 70 8.22 3.16 15.76
N ASP A 71 7.13 3.28 16.52
CA ASP A 71 7.16 3.37 17.98
C ASP A 71 7.76 2.09 18.60
N LEU A 72 7.51 0.93 17.96
CA LEU A 72 8.06 -0.37 18.37
C LEU A 72 9.47 -0.65 17.82
N ARG A 73 10.10 0.26 17.06
CA ARG A 73 11.41 0.01 16.44
C ARG A 73 12.49 -0.27 17.46
N SER A 74 12.60 0.56 18.49
CA SER A 74 13.66 0.42 19.50
C SER A 74 13.53 -0.89 20.27
N THR A 75 12.31 -1.30 20.60
CA THR A 75 12.03 -2.56 21.30
C THR A 75 12.22 -3.78 20.39
N TYR A 76 11.90 -3.67 19.09
CA TYR A 76 12.17 -4.69 18.08
C TYR A 76 13.68 -4.95 17.94
N LEU A 77 14.47 -3.90 17.73
CA LEU A 77 15.92 -4.00 17.56
C LEU A 77 16.62 -4.50 18.83
N ALA A 78 16.11 -4.13 20.00
CA ALA A 78 16.58 -4.64 21.29
C ALA A 78 16.17 -6.10 21.56
N GLY A 79 15.39 -6.74 20.69
CA GLY A 79 14.91 -8.11 20.87
C GLY A 79 13.91 -8.28 22.02
N ARG A 80 13.33 -7.18 22.54
CA ARG A 80 12.46 -7.17 23.73
C ARG A 80 10.97 -7.27 23.41
N ILE A 81 10.60 -7.59 22.18
CA ILE A 81 9.19 -7.84 21.86
C ILE A 81 8.79 -9.20 22.43
N GLU A 82 8.00 -9.13 23.49
CA GLU A 82 7.51 -10.28 24.27
C GLU A 82 6.56 -11.19 23.48
N SER A 83 5.85 -10.64 22.51
CA SER A 83 4.88 -11.37 21.70
C SER A 83 5.45 -11.70 20.33
N ASP A 84 5.64 -13.00 20.06
CA ASP A 84 5.99 -13.50 18.73
C ASP A 84 4.99 -13.07 17.65
N GLU A 85 3.72 -12.92 18.03
CA GLU A 85 2.67 -12.42 17.14
C GLU A 85 2.94 -10.97 16.70
N LYS A 86 3.31 -10.10 17.64
CA LYS A 86 3.71 -8.71 17.31
C LYS A 86 4.95 -8.68 16.41
N ARG A 87 5.91 -9.58 16.64
CA ARG A 87 7.12 -9.69 15.80
C ARG A 87 6.76 -10.06 14.36
N LYS A 88 5.85 -11.03 14.18
CA LYS A 88 5.33 -11.43 12.87
C LYS A 88 4.56 -10.30 12.18
N LEU A 89 3.75 -9.53 12.92
CA LEU A 89 3.02 -8.38 12.37
C LEU A 89 3.98 -7.28 11.88
N ILE A 90 5.03 -6.98 12.64
CA ILE A 90 6.06 -6.01 12.21
C ILE A 90 6.77 -6.53 10.95
N GLN A 91 7.22 -7.79 10.93
CA GLN A 91 7.85 -8.36 9.73
C GLN A 91 6.93 -8.33 8.51
N ALA A 92 5.65 -8.71 8.68
CA ALA A 92 4.67 -8.64 7.62
C ALA A 92 4.48 -7.20 7.12
N HIS A 93 4.49 -6.21 8.01
CA HIS A 93 4.42 -4.79 7.61
C HIS A 93 5.69 -4.34 6.86
N LEU A 94 6.89 -4.70 7.35
CA LEU A 94 8.16 -4.34 6.73
C LEU A 94 8.32 -4.94 5.33
N ALA A 95 7.75 -6.13 5.09
CA ALA A 95 7.73 -6.76 3.77
C ALA A 95 6.92 -5.95 2.73
N HIS A 96 5.93 -5.17 3.16
CA HIS A 96 5.02 -4.43 2.27
C HIS A 96 5.26 -2.90 2.27
N CYS A 97 5.90 -2.36 3.31
CA CYS A 97 6.12 -0.92 3.48
C CYS A 97 7.61 -0.55 3.35
N PRO A 98 8.05 -0.04 2.18
CA PRO A 98 9.46 0.27 1.95
C PRO A 98 9.98 1.39 2.87
N LYS A 99 9.12 2.34 3.27
CA LYS A 99 9.50 3.42 4.20
C LYS A 99 9.87 2.91 5.58
N CYS A 100 9.05 1.98 6.12
CA CYS A 100 9.33 1.40 7.43
C CYS A 100 10.54 0.47 7.35
N ARG A 101 10.73 -0.25 6.24
CA ARG A 101 11.93 -1.06 6.01
C ARG A 101 13.22 -0.23 6.07
N ILE A 102 13.29 0.87 5.32
CA ILE A 102 14.46 1.78 5.35
C ILE A 102 14.70 2.30 6.78
N ALA A 103 13.64 2.66 7.50
CA ALA A 103 13.77 3.14 8.87
C ALA A 103 14.32 2.06 9.83
N TYR A 104 14.12 0.78 9.55
CA TYR A 104 14.64 -0.34 10.37
C TYR A 104 16.05 -0.77 9.97
N GLU A 105 16.46 -0.52 8.72
CA GLU A 105 17.79 -0.83 8.20
C GLU A 105 18.81 0.31 8.38
N ALA A 106 18.33 1.53 8.65
CA ALA A 106 19.14 2.70 8.99
C ALA A 106 19.61 2.66 10.46
#